data_AF-A0A954QPL1-F1
#
_entry.id   AF-A0A954QPL1-F1
#
_cell.length_a   1.000
_cell.length_b   1.000
_cell.length_c   1.000
_cell.angle_alpha   90.00
_cell.angle_beta   90.00
_cell.angle_gamma   90.00
#
_symmetry.space_group_name_H-M   'P 1'
#
loop_
_entity.id
_entity.type
_entity.pdbx_description
1 polymer ?
#
loop_
_entity_poly.entity_id
_entity_poly.type
_entity_poly.pdbx_seq_one_letter_code
_entity_poly.pdbx_strand_id
1 'polypeptide(L)'
;SEIQLRWLAFSGVCYFSGMLPMGSYWHYVLGALGQRTPWPRTMVAYYTGHLGKYVPGKAMVVVIRTALLKTETTRTTLIAVSVFIETFMMMAVGAGLATALIAWQFSQHHFLLVLGIALTALSSIPTWPPLVRQAVKILKLAKDDTEVEAALDGYTWQVMVVGWISELSGWVLIGFSLWCVMCALPLSPPLDSAWSLWPRLTASTSLSMVAGFLSLLPGGLGVRELVLNELLKPQFGAVVAPLAAVLLRAVWLVTELIVSSILYLGWRLTQR
;
A
#
# COMPACT_ATOMS: atom_id res chain seq x y z
N SER A 1 14.55 25.21 16.97
CA SER A 1 13.81 25.17 15.69
C SER A 1 12.65 24.21 15.86
N GLU A 2 11.43 24.70 15.62
CA GLU A 2 10.19 23.96 15.88
C GLU A 2 9.79 23.07 14.70
N ILE A 3 8.98 22.05 14.97
CA ILE A 3 8.42 21.17 13.93
C ILE A 3 7.40 21.96 13.11
N GLN A 4 7.56 21.98 11.78
CA GLN A 4 6.66 22.72 10.90
C GLN A 4 5.40 21.90 10.56
N LEU A 5 4.32 22.12 11.30
CA LEU A 5 3.05 21.38 11.15
C LEU A 5 2.47 21.40 9.73
N ARG A 6 2.68 22.47 8.97
CA ARG A 6 2.22 22.57 7.56
C ARG A 6 2.73 21.42 6.69
N TRP A 7 3.98 21.01 6.90
CA TRP A 7 4.59 19.94 6.12
C TRP A 7 4.06 18.56 6.52
N LEU A 8 3.69 18.38 7.79
CA LEU A 8 2.99 17.17 8.23
C LEU A 8 1.57 17.08 7.63
N ALA A 9 0.87 18.21 7.52
CA ALA A 9 -0.42 18.24 6.82
C ALA A 9 -0.27 17.89 5.33
N PHE A 10 0.71 18.47 4.63
CA PHE A 10 1.02 18.10 3.24
C PHE A 10 1.41 16.63 3.12
N SER A 11 2.18 16.09 4.07
CA SER A 11 2.52 14.67 4.12
C SER A 11 1.27 13.78 4.17
N GLY A 12 0.28 14.13 5.00
CA GLY A 12 -1.01 13.44 5.05
C GLY A 12 -1.79 13.53 3.74
N VAL A 13 -1.83 14.71 3.10
CA VAL A 13 -2.48 14.90 1.79
C VAL A 13 -1.81 14.05 0.70
N CYS A 14 -0.47 13.98 0.68
CA CYS A 14 0.27 13.15 -0.26
C CYS A 14 -0.01 11.65 -0.02
N TYR A 15 -0.05 11.22 1.23
CA TYR A 15 -0.40 9.85 1.58
C TYR A 15 -1.83 9.52 1.10
N PHE A 16 -2.82 10.32 1.49
CA PHE A 16 -4.21 10.15 1.03
C PHE A 16 -4.32 10.13 -0.50
N SER A 17 -3.71 11.10 -1.18
CA SER A 17 -3.74 11.19 -2.64
C SER A 17 -3.06 9.98 -3.30
N GLY A 18 -2.01 9.44 -2.68
CA GLY A 18 -1.34 8.22 -3.14
C GLY A 18 -2.20 6.96 -3.01
N MET A 19 -3.09 6.92 -2.02
CA MET A 19 -4.01 5.80 -1.80
C MET A 19 -5.19 5.80 -2.79
N LEU A 20 -5.55 6.95 -3.40
CA LEU A 20 -6.67 7.05 -4.35
C LEU A 20 -6.50 6.20 -5.63
N PRO A 21 -5.36 6.26 -6.37
CA PRO A 21 -5.17 5.40 -7.55
C PRO A 21 -5.12 3.92 -7.17
N MET A 22 -4.55 3.56 -6.02
CA MET A 22 -4.52 2.19 -5.51
C MET A 22 -5.93 1.67 -5.18
N GLY A 23 -6.76 2.48 -4.52
CA GLY A 23 -8.16 2.16 -4.27
C GLY A 23 -9.00 2.08 -5.54
N SER A 24 -8.72 2.94 -6.52
CA SER A 24 -9.39 2.92 -7.83
C SER A 24 -9.00 1.67 -8.64
N TYR A 25 -7.75 1.22 -8.53
CA TYR A 25 -7.33 -0.06 -9.08
C TYR A 25 -8.10 -1.23 -8.44
N TRP A 26 -8.26 -1.23 -7.11
CA TRP A 26 -9.07 -2.26 -6.45
C TRP A 26 -10.53 -2.27 -6.93
N HIS A 27 -11.12 -1.09 -7.13
CA HIS A 27 -12.44 -0.97 -7.77
C HIS A 27 -12.48 -1.56 -9.18
N TYR A 28 -11.45 -1.30 -9.98
CA TYR A 28 -11.33 -1.88 -11.32
C TYR A 28 -11.19 -3.42 -11.29
N VAL A 29 -10.42 -3.97 -10.35
CA VAL A 29 -10.33 -5.43 -10.12
C VAL A 29 -11.69 -6.02 -9.75
N LEU A 30 -12.44 -5.38 -8.85
CA LEU A 30 -13.79 -5.81 -8.49
C LEU A 30 -14.70 -5.87 -9.74
N GLY A 31 -14.67 -4.83 -10.57
CA GLY A 31 -15.42 -4.80 -11.82
C GLY A 31 -15.00 -5.89 -12.80
N ALA A 32 -13.69 -6.15 -12.92
CA ALA A 32 -13.14 -7.21 -13.75
C ALA A 32 -13.60 -8.61 -13.27
N LEU A 33 -13.75 -8.82 -11.97
CA LEU A 33 -14.29 -10.04 -11.36
C LEU A 33 -15.83 -10.08 -11.35
N GLY A 34 -16.50 -9.21 -12.12
CA GLY A 34 -17.97 -9.14 -12.20
C GLY A 34 -18.65 -8.60 -10.95
N GLN A 35 -17.90 -8.09 -9.96
CA GLN A 35 -18.46 -7.54 -8.72
C GLN A 35 -18.88 -6.08 -8.93
N ARG A 36 -20.17 -5.88 -9.25
CA ARG A 36 -20.75 -4.55 -9.44
C ARG A 36 -20.89 -3.82 -8.11
N THR A 37 -19.92 -2.96 -7.79
CA THR A 37 -19.95 -2.11 -6.59
C THR A 37 -19.81 -0.64 -6.99
N PRO A 38 -20.58 0.30 -6.42
CA PRO A 38 -20.40 1.71 -6.71
C PRO A 38 -19.03 2.20 -6.20
N TRP A 39 -18.32 2.99 -7.01
CA TRP A 39 -17.00 3.52 -6.65
C TRP A 39 -16.93 4.19 -5.27
N PRO A 40 -17.90 5.04 -4.86
CA PRO A 40 -17.86 5.65 -3.51
C PRO A 40 -17.91 4.60 -2.39
N ARG A 41 -18.71 3.54 -2.56
CA ARG A 41 -18.80 2.44 -1.59
C ARG A 41 -17.49 1.64 -1.58
N THR A 42 -16.86 1.44 -2.74
CA THR A 42 -15.53 0.83 -2.82
C THR A 42 -14.50 1.66 -2.08
N MET A 43 -14.49 3.00 -2.22
CA MET A 43 -13.55 3.86 -1.49
C MET A 43 -13.76 3.80 0.03
N VAL A 44 -15.02 3.82 0.49
CA VAL A 44 -15.34 3.64 1.92
C VAL A 44 -14.77 2.31 2.42
N ALA A 45 -15.00 1.21 1.69
CA ALA A 45 -14.46 -0.09 2.05
C ALA A 45 -12.93 -0.12 2.00
N TYR A 46 -12.32 0.53 1.02
CA TYR A 46 -10.88 0.56 0.81
C TYR A 46 -10.15 1.27 1.97
N TYR A 47 -10.56 2.50 2.29
CA TYR A 47 -9.95 3.29 3.35
C TYR A 47 -10.26 2.75 4.75
N THR A 48 -11.49 2.31 5.01
CA THR A 48 -11.84 1.70 6.30
C THR A 48 -11.12 0.37 6.48
N GLY A 49 -10.98 -0.42 5.41
CA GLY A 49 -10.27 -1.70 5.43
C GLY A 49 -8.79 -1.58 5.79
N HIS A 50 -8.15 -0.43 5.50
CA HIS A 50 -6.75 -0.19 5.88
C HIS A 50 -6.52 -0.22 7.38
N LEU A 51 -7.51 0.18 8.19
CA LEU A 51 -7.41 0.08 9.65
C LEU A 51 -7.29 -1.38 10.12
N GLY A 52 -7.80 -2.34 9.35
CA GLY A 52 -7.69 -3.76 9.65
C GLY A 52 -6.25 -4.26 9.71
N LYS A 53 -5.28 -3.55 9.11
CA LYS A 53 -3.86 -3.97 9.11
C LYS A 53 -3.21 -3.86 10.50
N TYR A 54 -3.80 -3.09 11.41
CA TYR A 54 -3.31 -2.91 12.78
C TYR A 54 -3.83 -3.99 13.74
N VAL A 55 -4.72 -4.88 13.29
CA VAL A 55 -5.21 -6.02 14.08
C VAL A 55 -4.36 -7.26 13.80
N PRO A 56 -4.05 -8.09 14.81
CA PRO A 56 -3.34 -9.35 14.61
C PRO A 56 -3.97 -10.24 13.53
N GLY A 57 -3.10 -10.86 12.71
CA GLY A 57 -3.49 -11.85 11.70
C GLY A 57 -3.84 -11.32 10.30
N LYS A 58 -3.84 -9.99 10.07
CA LYS A 58 -4.17 -9.31 8.78
C LYS A 58 -5.54 -9.61 8.16
N ALA A 59 -6.26 -10.62 8.66
CA ALA A 59 -7.56 -11.04 8.17
C ALA A 59 -8.62 -9.94 8.29
N MET A 60 -8.48 -9.03 9.25
CA MET A 60 -9.42 -7.94 9.46
C MET A 60 -9.55 -7.00 8.25
N VAL A 61 -8.49 -6.83 7.46
CA VAL A 61 -8.58 -6.04 6.20
C VAL A 61 -9.62 -6.66 5.28
N VAL A 62 -9.56 -7.99 5.10
CA VAL A 62 -10.48 -8.75 4.26
C VAL A 62 -11.89 -8.74 4.86
N VAL A 63 -12.03 -8.97 6.17
CA VAL A 63 -13.32 -8.98 6.87
C VAL A 63 -14.03 -7.63 6.73
N ILE A 64 -13.34 -6.51 6.96
CA ILE A 64 -13.94 -5.17 6.86
C ILE A 64 -14.38 -4.89 5.41
N ARG A 65 -13.51 -5.15 4.43
CA ARG A 65 -13.81 -4.88 3.01
C ARG A 65 -14.96 -5.75 2.50
N THR A 66 -14.97 -7.04 2.84
CA THR A 66 -16.05 -7.96 2.47
C THR A 66 -17.37 -7.58 3.15
N ALA A 67 -17.37 -7.26 4.44
CA ALA A 67 -18.57 -6.84 5.17
C ALA A 67 -19.19 -5.57 4.59
N LEU A 68 -18.36 -4.57 4.24
CA LEU A 68 -18.84 -3.30 3.68
C LEU A 68 -19.34 -3.43 2.23
N LEU A 69 -18.85 -4.39 1.46
CA LEU A 69 -19.26 -4.60 0.07
C LEU A 69 -20.31 -5.69 -0.14
N LYS A 70 -20.61 -6.49 0.89
CA LYS A 70 -21.60 -7.56 0.81
C LYS A 70 -22.98 -7.02 0.42
N THR A 71 -23.57 -7.67 -0.57
CA THR A 71 -24.93 -7.52 -1.11
C THR A 71 -25.42 -8.89 -1.60
N GLU A 72 -26.70 -9.00 -1.95
CA GLU A 72 -27.26 -10.23 -2.53
C GLU A 72 -26.58 -10.63 -3.85
N THR A 73 -26.06 -9.66 -4.61
CA THR A 73 -25.47 -9.87 -5.93
C THR A 73 -23.95 -10.05 -5.92
N THR A 74 -23.29 -9.83 -4.78
CA THR A 74 -21.81 -9.93 -4.68
C THR A 74 -21.38 -11.24 -4.04
N ARG A 75 -20.28 -11.81 -4.53
CA ARG A 75 -19.68 -13.02 -4.00
C ARG A 75 -18.53 -12.67 -3.05
N THR A 76 -18.68 -13.04 -1.78
CA THR A 76 -17.69 -12.75 -0.72
C THR A 76 -16.29 -13.30 -1.08
N THR A 77 -16.22 -14.48 -1.70
CA THR A 77 -14.98 -15.09 -2.17
C THR A 77 -14.24 -14.19 -3.17
N LEU A 78 -14.94 -13.62 -4.16
CA LEU A 78 -14.34 -12.76 -5.18
C LEU A 78 -13.89 -11.42 -4.59
N ILE A 79 -14.65 -10.87 -3.64
CA ILE A 79 -14.20 -9.69 -2.89
C ILE A 79 -12.92 -10.02 -2.12
N ALA A 80 -12.86 -11.14 -1.40
CA ALA A 80 -11.66 -11.53 -0.66
C ALA A 80 -10.45 -11.74 -1.59
N VAL A 81 -10.63 -12.45 -2.72
CA VAL A 81 -9.59 -12.64 -3.74
C VAL A 81 -9.09 -11.29 -4.27
N SER A 82 -9.98 -10.35 -4.57
CA SER A 82 -9.60 -9.01 -5.04
C SER A 82 -8.74 -8.23 -4.05
N VAL A 83 -8.96 -8.42 -2.74
CA VAL A 83 -8.13 -7.80 -1.68
C VAL A 83 -6.71 -8.37 -1.71
N PHE A 84 -6.57 -9.68 -1.89
CA PHE A 84 -5.26 -10.29 -2.04
C PHE A 84 -4.56 -9.85 -3.32
N ILE A 85 -5.27 -9.77 -4.46
CA ILE A 85 -4.74 -9.25 -5.72
C ILE A 85 -4.18 -7.85 -5.52
N GLU A 86 -4.96 -6.93 -4.94
CA GLU A 86 -4.51 -5.56 -4.68
C GLU A 86 -3.31 -5.52 -3.72
N THR A 87 -3.37 -6.27 -2.63
CA THR A 87 -2.27 -6.29 -1.65
C THR A 87 -0.97 -6.79 -2.28
N PHE A 88 -1.03 -7.89 -3.05
CA PHE A 88 0.16 -8.39 -3.74
C PHE A 88 0.64 -7.43 -4.83
N MET A 89 -0.27 -6.77 -5.54
CA MET A 89 0.09 -5.75 -6.52
C MET A 89 0.84 -4.58 -5.87
N MET A 90 0.31 -4.05 -4.76
CA MET A 90 0.95 -2.97 -4.00
C MET A 90 2.37 -3.36 -3.56
N MET A 91 2.54 -4.58 -3.04
CA MET A 91 3.84 -5.07 -2.59
C MET A 91 4.81 -5.32 -3.76
N ALA A 92 4.32 -5.90 -4.87
CA ALA A 92 5.10 -6.14 -6.09
C ALA A 92 5.67 -4.85 -6.67
N VAL A 93 4.81 -3.86 -6.83
CA VAL A 93 5.18 -2.56 -7.41
C VAL A 93 6.07 -1.78 -6.45
N GLY A 94 5.79 -1.84 -5.14
CA GLY A 94 6.63 -1.20 -4.12
C GLY A 94 8.04 -1.79 -4.09
N ALA A 95 8.16 -3.11 -4.11
CA ALA A 95 9.45 -3.80 -4.17
C ALA A 95 10.19 -3.51 -5.48
N GLY A 96 9.50 -3.56 -6.62
CA GLY A 96 10.07 -3.26 -7.92
C GLY A 96 10.58 -1.83 -8.03
N LEU A 97 9.79 -0.86 -7.55
CA LEU A 97 10.19 0.55 -7.50
C LEU A 97 11.41 0.75 -6.58
N ALA A 98 11.40 0.19 -5.38
CA ALA A 98 12.54 0.27 -4.47
C ALA A 98 13.80 -0.29 -5.11
N THR A 99 13.70 -1.45 -5.76
CA THR A 99 14.80 -2.11 -6.46
C THR A 99 15.36 -1.25 -7.59
N ALA A 100 14.49 -0.69 -8.44
CA ALA A 100 14.91 0.18 -9.54
C ALA A 100 15.64 1.44 -9.03
N LEU A 101 15.11 2.06 -7.96
CA LEU A 101 15.71 3.25 -7.36
C LEU A 101 17.02 2.95 -6.62
N ILE A 102 17.12 1.79 -5.96
CA ILE A 102 18.38 1.31 -5.34
C ILE A 102 19.42 1.02 -6.42
N ALA A 103 19.05 0.34 -7.51
CA ALA A 103 19.95 0.07 -8.62
C ALA A 103 20.50 1.38 -9.23
N TRP A 104 19.67 2.43 -9.27
CA TRP A 104 20.05 3.72 -9.82
C TRP A 104 20.92 4.58 -8.89
N GLN A 105 20.55 4.74 -7.61
CA GLN A 105 21.22 5.68 -6.68
C GLN A 105 22.16 5.02 -5.66
N PHE A 106 22.08 3.69 -5.51
CA PHE A 106 22.71 2.94 -4.43
C PHE A 106 23.33 1.62 -4.93
N SER A 107 23.78 1.59 -6.19
CA SER A 107 24.34 0.39 -6.84
C SER A 107 25.47 -0.29 -6.03
N GLN A 108 26.13 0.46 -5.15
CA GLN A 108 27.18 -0.04 -4.25
C GLN A 108 26.65 -0.95 -3.11
N HIS A 109 25.36 -0.88 -2.78
CA HIS A 109 24.73 -1.66 -1.71
C HIS A 109 24.16 -2.98 -2.23
N HIS A 110 25.06 -3.89 -2.63
CA HIS A 110 24.75 -5.19 -3.23
C HIS A 110 23.70 -6.01 -2.45
N PHE A 111 23.77 -6.01 -1.11
CA PHE A 111 22.80 -6.74 -0.29
C PHE A 111 21.37 -6.20 -0.45
N LEU A 112 21.18 -4.88 -0.44
CA LEU A 112 19.87 -4.25 -0.62
C LEU A 112 19.33 -4.48 -2.03
N LEU A 113 20.21 -4.50 -3.03
CA LEU A 113 19.84 -4.79 -4.41
C LEU A 113 19.37 -6.24 -4.57
N VAL A 114 20.13 -7.22 -4.05
CA VAL A 114 19.74 -8.64 -4.09
C VAL A 114 18.45 -8.87 -3.32
N LEU A 115 18.31 -8.27 -2.13
CA LEU A 115 17.08 -8.33 -1.36
C LEU A 115 15.90 -7.72 -2.13
N GLY A 116 16.07 -6.53 -2.71
CA GLY A 116 15.05 -5.89 -3.53
C GLY A 116 14.60 -6.75 -4.70
N ILE A 117 15.55 -7.33 -5.45
CA ILE A 117 15.26 -8.25 -6.56
C ILE A 117 14.48 -9.47 -6.06
N ALA A 118 14.93 -10.10 -4.98
CA ALA A 118 14.24 -11.26 -4.39
C ALA A 118 12.82 -10.91 -3.93
N LEU A 119 12.64 -9.77 -3.27
CA LEU A 119 11.34 -9.27 -2.83
C LEU A 119 10.43 -8.97 -4.01
N THR A 120 10.94 -8.33 -5.06
CA THR A 120 10.20 -8.02 -6.29
C THR A 120 9.73 -9.29 -6.97
N ALA A 121 10.63 -10.27 -7.14
CA ALA A 121 10.28 -11.55 -7.74
C ALA A 121 9.21 -12.28 -6.91
N LEU A 122 9.42 -12.41 -5.60
CA LEU A 122 8.51 -13.13 -4.70
C LEU A 122 7.12 -12.51 -4.64
N SER A 123 7.03 -11.17 -4.59
CA SER A 123 5.75 -10.45 -4.52
C SER A 123 5.05 -10.32 -5.88
N SER A 124 5.77 -10.37 -7.00
CA SER A 124 5.19 -10.29 -8.34
C SER A 124 4.52 -11.60 -8.76
N ILE A 125 5.06 -12.76 -8.37
CA ILE A 125 4.50 -14.09 -8.69
C ILE A 125 2.98 -14.18 -8.40
N PRO A 126 2.47 -13.86 -7.20
CA PRO A 126 1.04 -13.96 -6.89
C PRO A 126 0.16 -12.93 -7.63
N THR A 127 0.74 -11.97 -8.36
CA THR A 127 -0.04 -11.01 -9.18
C THR A 127 -0.38 -11.56 -10.57
N TRP A 128 0.24 -12.66 -11.00
CA TRP A 128 0.08 -13.17 -12.35
C TRP A 128 -1.31 -13.81 -12.53
N PRO A 129 -2.09 -13.43 -13.57
CA PRO A 129 -3.41 -13.98 -13.83
C PRO A 129 -3.54 -15.51 -13.74
N PRO A 130 -2.68 -16.32 -14.40
CA PRO A 130 -2.79 -17.78 -14.30
C PRO A 130 -2.55 -18.30 -12.87
N LEU A 131 -1.66 -17.66 -12.12
CA LEU A 131 -1.32 -18.08 -10.76
C LEU A 131 -2.42 -17.72 -9.76
N VAL A 132 -3.08 -16.58 -9.92
CA VAL A 132 -4.28 -16.23 -9.13
C VAL A 132 -5.37 -17.27 -9.33
N ARG A 133 -5.65 -17.67 -10.59
CA ARG A 133 -6.63 -18.71 -10.92
C ARG A 133 -6.25 -20.05 -10.29
N GLN A 134 -4.98 -20.44 -10.41
CA GLN A 134 -4.48 -21.68 -9.85
C GLN A 134 -4.55 -21.69 -8.32
N ALA A 135 -4.22 -20.58 -7.66
CA ALA A 135 -4.29 -20.45 -6.20
C ALA A 135 -5.72 -20.66 -5.68
N VAL A 136 -6.72 -20.05 -6.32
CA VAL A 136 -8.14 -20.23 -5.96
C VAL A 136 -8.58 -21.70 -6.05
N LYS A 137 -8.14 -22.40 -7.12
CA LYS A 137 -8.43 -23.83 -7.32
C LYS A 137 -7.75 -24.71 -6.27
N ILE A 138 -6.46 -24.50 -6.02
CA ILE A 138 -5.68 -25.28 -5.03
C ILE A 138 -6.25 -25.10 -3.63
N LEU A 139 -6.59 -23.86 -3.26
CA LEU A 139 -7.15 -23.54 -1.94
C LEU A 139 -8.63 -23.93 -1.81
N LYS A 140 -9.25 -24.50 -2.86
CA LYS A 140 -10.65 -24.92 -2.90
C LYS A 140 -11.62 -23.81 -2.49
N LEU A 141 -11.28 -22.55 -2.76
CA LEU A 141 -12.09 -21.39 -2.37
C LEU A 141 -13.35 -21.25 -3.23
N ALA A 142 -13.35 -21.89 -4.41
CA ALA A 142 -14.45 -21.92 -5.37
C ALA A 142 -15.04 -23.34 -5.53
N LYS A 143 -14.93 -24.19 -4.49
CA LYS A 143 -15.37 -25.59 -4.59
C LYS A 143 -16.85 -25.63 -5.02
N ASP A 144 -17.10 -26.23 -6.19
CA ASP A 144 -18.41 -26.38 -6.82
C ASP A 144 -19.09 -25.05 -7.25
N ASP A 145 -18.34 -23.94 -7.31
CA ASP A 145 -18.83 -22.62 -7.72
C ASP A 145 -18.24 -22.19 -9.08
N THR A 146 -18.86 -22.68 -10.15
CA THR A 146 -18.45 -22.41 -11.54
C THR A 146 -18.50 -20.93 -11.90
N GLU A 147 -19.34 -20.14 -11.25
CA GLU A 147 -19.43 -18.70 -11.46
C GLU A 147 -18.22 -17.96 -10.86
N VAL A 148 -17.70 -18.41 -9.72
CA VAL A 148 -16.44 -17.87 -9.18
C VAL A 148 -15.27 -18.19 -10.10
N GLU A 149 -15.20 -19.41 -10.64
CA GLU A 149 -14.15 -19.77 -11.60
C GLU A 149 -14.21 -18.92 -12.87
N ALA A 150 -15.42 -18.77 -13.46
CA ALA A 150 -15.62 -17.94 -14.64
C ALA A 150 -15.29 -16.47 -14.41
N ALA A 151 -15.62 -15.92 -13.22
CA ALA A 151 -15.30 -14.54 -12.88
C ALA A 151 -13.79 -14.25 -12.83
N LEU A 152 -12.97 -15.24 -12.47
CA LEU A 152 -11.50 -15.09 -12.45
C LEU A 152 -10.90 -14.93 -13.85
N ASP A 153 -11.64 -15.29 -14.91
CA ASP A 153 -11.19 -15.03 -16.28
C ASP A 153 -11.12 -13.54 -16.61
N GLY A 154 -11.90 -12.72 -15.90
CA GLY A 154 -11.86 -11.27 -16.03
C GLY A 154 -10.60 -10.63 -15.43
N TYR A 155 -9.89 -11.30 -14.53
CA TYR A 155 -8.54 -10.86 -14.14
C TYR A 155 -7.55 -11.24 -15.25
N THR A 156 -7.24 -10.27 -16.10
CA THR A 156 -6.39 -10.41 -17.29
C THR A 156 -5.04 -9.72 -17.11
N TRP A 157 -4.12 -9.91 -18.05
CA TRP A 157 -2.85 -9.19 -18.08
C TRP A 157 -3.03 -7.68 -18.20
N GLN A 158 -4.08 -7.22 -18.88
CA GLN A 158 -4.40 -5.79 -18.96
C GLN A 158 -4.75 -5.24 -17.58
N VAL A 159 -5.55 -5.97 -16.80
CA VAL A 159 -5.86 -5.60 -15.41
C VAL A 159 -4.60 -5.55 -14.56
N MET A 160 -3.70 -6.52 -14.74
CA MET A 160 -2.40 -6.52 -14.06
C MET A 160 -1.57 -5.27 -14.39
N VAL A 161 -1.43 -4.90 -15.66
CA VAL A 161 -0.65 -3.73 -16.11
C VAL A 161 -1.25 -2.41 -15.59
N VAL A 162 -2.58 -2.28 -15.61
CA VAL A 162 -3.26 -1.12 -14.99
C VAL A 162 -2.94 -1.04 -13.50
N GLY A 163 -2.86 -2.19 -12.81
CA GLY A 163 -2.40 -2.27 -11.42
C GLY A 163 -0.99 -1.72 -11.24
N TRP A 164 -0.03 -2.15 -12.07
CA TRP A 164 1.34 -1.64 -12.02
C TRP A 164 1.41 -0.11 -12.16
N ILE A 165 0.67 0.46 -13.13
CA ILE A 165 0.65 1.91 -13.35
C ILE A 165 0.01 2.64 -12.16
N SER A 166 -1.13 2.12 -11.68
CA SER A 166 -1.89 2.74 -10.59
C SER A 166 -1.10 2.73 -9.28
N GLU A 167 -0.55 1.58 -8.90
CA GLU A 167 0.29 1.45 -7.71
C GLU A 167 1.55 2.30 -7.81
N LEU A 168 2.21 2.35 -8.98
CA LEU A 168 3.42 3.16 -9.18
C LEU A 168 3.13 4.64 -8.92
N SER A 169 2.00 5.14 -9.43
CA SER A 169 1.57 6.52 -9.19
C SER A 169 1.30 6.80 -7.70
N GLY A 170 0.72 5.82 -7.01
CA GLY A 170 0.49 5.92 -5.56
C GLY A 170 1.80 5.92 -4.77
N TRP A 171 2.74 5.04 -5.12
CA TRP A 171 4.05 4.94 -4.47
C TRP A 171 4.88 6.21 -4.60
N VAL A 172 4.81 6.89 -5.74
CA VAL A 172 5.46 8.20 -5.96
C VAL A 172 4.98 9.22 -4.93
N LEU A 173 3.67 9.30 -4.70
CA LEU A 173 3.06 10.23 -3.74
C LEU A 173 3.33 9.81 -2.28
N ILE A 174 3.32 8.51 -2.00
CA ILE A 174 3.68 7.96 -0.68
C ILE A 174 5.16 8.25 -0.35
N GLY A 175 6.07 8.15 -1.31
CA GLY A 175 7.46 8.53 -1.13
C GLY A 175 7.63 10.04 -0.88
N PHE A 176 6.84 10.87 -1.57
CA PHE A 176 6.80 12.32 -1.35
C PHE A 176 6.24 12.68 0.03
N SER A 177 5.34 11.86 0.58
CA SER A 177 4.86 11.98 1.96
C SER A 177 6.00 11.94 2.99
N LEU A 178 7.02 11.08 2.79
CA LEU A 178 8.22 11.08 3.64
C LEU A 178 9.10 12.31 3.40
N TRP A 179 9.24 12.76 2.16
CA TRP A 179 9.95 14.02 1.89
C TRP A 179 9.35 15.21 2.64
N CYS A 180 8.01 15.32 2.65
CA CYS A 180 7.31 16.32 3.47
C CYS A 180 7.59 16.16 4.97
N VAL A 181 7.63 14.94 5.52
CA VAL A 181 8.02 14.72 6.92
C VAL A 181 9.44 15.21 7.20
N MET A 182 10.37 14.96 6.29
CA MET A 182 11.74 15.46 6.42
C MET A 182 11.76 16.99 6.42
N CYS A 183 10.96 17.66 5.59
CA CYS A 183 10.84 19.14 5.58
C CYS A 183 10.24 19.70 6.88
N ALA A 184 9.46 18.90 7.61
CA ALA A 184 8.91 19.29 8.90
C ALA A 184 9.96 19.32 10.01
N LEU A 185 11.05 18.58 9.84
CA LEU A 185 12.09 18.42 10.86
C LEU A 185 13.10 19.58 10.88
N PRO A 186 13.62 19.93 12.07
CA PRO A 186 14.64 20.96 12.21
C PRO A 186 16.02 20.46 11.75
N LEU A 187 16.24 20.38 10.45
CA LEU A 187 17.48 19.88 9.85
C LEU A 187 18.51 21.01 9.64
N SER A 188 19.76 20.71 9.99
CA SER A 188 20.93 21.58 9.75
C SER A 188 22.06 20.72 9.18
N PRO A 189 22.46 20.89 7.91
CA PRO A 189 21.92 21.84 6.92
C PRO A 189 20.47 21.51 6.48
N PRO A 190 19.77 22.47 5.83
CA PRO A 190 18.48 22.21 5.20
C PRO A 190 18.54 21.07 4.18
N LEU A 191 17.39 20.47 3.87
CA LEU A 191 17.31 19.40 2.88
C LEU A 191 17.81 19.86 1.52
N ASP A 192 18.51 18.95 0.84
CA ASP A 192 18.78 19.06 -0.58
C ASP A 192 17.48 19.18 -1.40
N SER A 193 17.63 19.58 -2.66
CA SER A 193 16.51 19.67 -3.61
C SER A 193 15.64 18.41 -3.60
N ALA A 194 14.32 18.60 -3.66
CA ALA A 194 13.36 17.50 -3.69
C ALA A 194 13.73 16.44 -4.75
N TRP A 195 14.20 16.87 -5.92
CA TRP A 195 14.52 15.99 -7.04
C TRP A 195 15.69 15.03 -6.78
N SER A 196 16.68 15.42 -5.98
CA SER A 196 17.81 14.52 -5.68
C SER A 196 17.45 13.51 -4.60
N LEU A 197 16.68 13.94 -3.60
CA LEU A 197 16.43 13.16 -2.39
C LEU A 197 15.15 12.32 -2.45
N TRP A 198 14.12 12.77 -3.17
CA TRP A 198 12.84 12.08 -3.26
C TRP A 198 12.93 10.63 -3.73
N PRO A 199 13.76 10.26 -4.74
CA PRO A 199 13.85 8.86 -5.15
C PRO A 199 14.42 7.96 -4.05
N ARG A 200 15.40 8.45 -3.29
CA ARG A 200 15.95 7.75 -2.12
C ARG A 200 14.90 7.55 -1.01
N LEU A 201 14.13 8.59 -0.71
CA LEU A 201 13.07 8.50 0.30
C LEU A 201 11.94 7.58 -0.16
N THR A 202 11.61 7.60 -1.45
CA THR A 202 10.63 6.69 -2.05
C THR A 202 11.10 5.24 -1.93
N ALA A 203 12.34 4.94 -2.33
CA ALA A 203 12.91 3.61 -2.19
C ALA A 203 12.90 3.11 -0.73
N SER A 204 13.27 4.00 0.20
CA SER A 204 13.31 3.68 1.63
C SER A 204 11.92 3.40 2.20
N THR A 205 10.95 4.22 1.81
CA THR A 205 9.55 4.07 2.22
C THR A 205 8.93 2.80 1.67
N SER A 206 9.15 2.51 0.38
CA SER A 206 8.64 1.31 -0.27
C SER A 206 9.25 0.05 0.32
N LEU A 207 10.57 0.00 0.51
CA LEU A 207 11.25 -1.16 1.10
C LEU A 207 10.82 -1.39 2.55
N SER A 208 10.73 -0.32 3.35
CA SER A 208 10.21 -0.38 4.73
C SER A 208 8.79 -0.95 4.76
N MET A 209 7.90 -0.48 3.89
CA MET A 209 6.52 -0.95 3.87
C MET A 209 6.42 -2.43 3.48
N VAL A 210 7.16 -2.86 2.45
CA VAL A 210 7.20 -4.26 1.98
C VAL A 210 7.79 -5.16 3.06
N ALA A 211 8.91 -4.79 3.68
CA ALA A 211 9.51 -5.55 4.78
C ALA A 211 8.55 -5.66 5.98
N GLY A 212 7.91 -4.55 6.36
CA GLY A 212 6.89 -4.54 7.40
C GLY A 212 5.70 -5.43 7.08
N PHE A 213 5.27 -5.49 5.82
CA PHE A 213 4.25 -6.45 5.40
C PHE A 213 4.74 -7.89 5.57
N LEU A 214 5.94 -8.24 5.11
CA LEU A 214 6.45 -9.61 5.21
C LEU A 214 6.69 -10.09 6.64
N SER A 215 6.89 -9.18 7.59
CA SER A 215 7.03 -9.52 9.02
C SER A 215 5.79 -10.16 9.65
N LEU A 216 4.62 -10.03 9.03
CA LEU A 216 3.31 -10.44 9.56
C LEU A 216 2.90 -9.77 10.88
N LEU A 217 3.71 -8.84 11.39
CA LEU A 217 3.38 -8.08 12.59
C LEU A 217 2.24 -7.08 12.31
N PRO A 218 1.37 -6.82 13.29
CA PRO A 218 0.29 -5.84 13.15
C PRO A 218 0.84 -4.47 12.74
N GLY A 219 0.38 -3.96 11.60
CA GLY A 219 0.83 -2.70 11.02
C GLY A 219 2.33 -2.63 10.69
N GLY A 220 3.03 -3.77 10.64
CA GLY A 220 4.49 -3.84 10.50
C GLY A 220 5.25 -3.22 11.68
N LEU A 221 4.65 -3.26 12.88
CA LEU A 221 5.15 -2.59 14.08
C LEU A 221 6.59 -3.02 14.40
N GLY A 222 7.48 -2.05 14.56
CA GLY A 222 8.89 -2.24 14.83
C GLY A 222 9.69 -2.45 13.55
N VAL A 223 9.27 -3.35 12.66
CA VAL A 223 10.03 -3.66 11.43
C VAL A 223 10.08 -2.46 10.48
N ARG A 224 8.97 -1.75 10.30
CA ARG A 224 8.95 -0.58 9.40
C ARG A 224 9.90 0.51 9.88
N GLU A 225 9.84 0.81 11.18
CA GLU A 225 10.68 1.82 11.81
C GLU A 225 12.15 1.42 11.77
N LEU A 226 12.46 0.16 12.07
CA LEU A 226 13.83 -0.35 12.01
C LEU A 226 14.40 -0.25 10.60
N VAL A 227 13.68 -0.74 9.59
CA VAL A 227 14.15 -0.68 8.19
C VAL A 227 14.30 0.77 7.73
N LEU A 228 13.32 1.62 8.02
CA LEU A 228 13.38 3.03 7.61
C LEU A 228 14.52 3.77 8.33
N ASN A 229 14.73 3.49 9.63
CA ASN A 229 15.83 4.03 10.39
C ASN A 229 17.19 3.61 9.81
N GLU A 230 17.39 2.32 9.51
CA GLU A 230 18.65 1.83 8.92
C GLU A 230 18.94 2.45 7.55
N LEU A 231 17.92 2.72 6.74
CA LEU A 231 18.09 3.34 5.42
C LEU A 231 18.34 4.85 5.50
N LEU A 232 17.77 5.55 6.49
CA LEU A 232 17.91 7.00 6.63
C LEU A 232 19.13 7.41 7.47
N LYS A 233 19.51 6.61 8.47
CA LYS A 233 20.59 6.92 9.43
C LYS A 233 21.94 7.26 8.79
N PRO A 234 22.40 6.60 7.71
CA PRO A 234 23.69 6.93 7.08
C PRO A 234 23.77 8.39 6.58
N GLN A 235 22.65 8.98 6.17
CA GLN A 235 22.61 10.34 5.63
C GLN A 235 22.11 11.36 6.65
N PHE A 236 21.13 11.00 7.47
CA PHE A 236 20.44 11.93 8.36
C PHE A 236 20.85 11.80 9.83
N GLY A 237 21.65 10.80 10.17
CA GLY A 237 22.15 10.58 11.53
C GLY A 237 21.15 9.88 12.45
N ALA A 238 21.62 9.56 13.66
CA ALA A 238 20.93 8.71 14.62
C ALA A 238 19.71 9.35 15.31
N VAL A 239 19.52 10.67 15.16
CA VAL A 239 18.39 11.40 15.78
C VAL A 239 17.26 11.60 14.78
N VAL A 240 17.59 12.06 13.57
CA VAL A 240 16.59 12.40 12.54
C VAL A 240 15.93 11.15 11.97
N ALA A 241 16.70 10.11 11.70
CA ALA A 241 16.19 8.88 11.07
C ALA A 241 15.05 8.21 11.86
N PRO A 242 15.19 7.91 13.17
CA PRO A 242 14.10 7.30 13.92
C PRO A 242 12.93 8.29 14.12
N LEU A 243 13.21 9.58 14.29
CA LEU A 243 12.17 10.61 14.43
C LEU A 243 11.31 10.72 13.17
N ALA A 244 11.91 10.74 11.98
CA ALA A 244 11.22 10.76 10.71
C ALA A 244 10.35 9.51 10.52
N ALA A 245 10.87 8.34 10.89
CA ALA A 245 10.12 7.08 10.80
C ALA A 245 8.87 7.07 11.70
N VAL A 246 9.01 7.53 12.94
CA VAL A 246 7.88 7.64 13.89
C VAL A 246 6.87 8.68 13.42
N LEU A 247 7.32 9.87 13.01
CA LEU A 247 6.44 10.95 12.55
C LEU A 247 5.67 10.56 11.28
N LEU A 248 6.33 9.92 10.31
CA LEU A 248 5.65 9.43 9.11
C LEU A 248 4.51 8.49 9.46
N ARG A 249 4.77 7.54 10.37
CA ARG A 249 3.75 6.58 10.82
C ARG A 249 2.60 7.26 11.56
N ALA A 250 2.91 8.24 12.41
CA ALA A 250 1.90 9.01 13.11
C ALA A 250 1.01 9.79 12.13
N VAL A 251 1.59 10.48 11.15
CA VAL A 251 0.85 11.22 10.12
C VAL A 251 -0.03 10.28 9.29
N TRP A 252 0.50 9.14 8.86
CA TRP A 252 -0.28 8.16 8.08
C TRP A 252 -1.44 7.59 8.90
N LEU A 253 -1.19 7.14 10.14
CA LEU A 253 -2.24 6.61 11.00
C LEU A 253 -3.33 7.64 11.26
N VAL A 254 -2.97 8.89 11.58
CA VAL A 254 -3.93 9.98 11.79
C VAL A 254 -4.72 10.25 10.50
N THR A 255 -4.05 10.26 9.35
CA THR A 255 -4.71 10.44 8.04
C THR A 255 -5.71 9.31 7.77
N GLU A 256 -5.32 8.06 8.00
CA GLU A 256 -6.18 6.89 7.83
C GLU A 256 -7.42 6.98 8.72
N LEU A 257 -7.25 7.35 10.00
CA LEU A 257 -8.35 7.51 10.95
C LEU A 257 -9.31 8.62 10.53
N ILE A 258 -8.78 9.79 10.14
CA ILE A 258 -9.60 10.93 9.71
C ILE A 258 -10.38 10.58 8.43
N VAL A 259 -9.68 10.10 7.40
CA VAL A 259 -10.29 9.80 6.09
C VAL A 259 -11.32 8.68 6.21
N SER A 260 -10.98 7.59 6.89
CA SER A 260 -11.92 6.47 7.08
C SER A 260 -13.15 6.91 7.89
N SER A 261 -12.99 7.73 8.93
CA SER A 261 -14.11 8.26 9.72
C SER A 261 -15.03 9.13 8.87
N ILE A 262 -14.47 10.07 8.10
CA ILE A 262 -15.24 10.97 7.21
C ILE A 262 -16.02 10.14 6.18
N LEU A 263 -15.36 9.21 5.49
CA LEU A 263 -15.98 8.39 4.45
C LEU A 263 -17.05 7.45 5.03
N TYR A 264 -16.75 6.78 6.14
CA TYR A 264 -17.68 5.86 6.78
C TYR A 264 -18.93 6.57 7.32
N LEU A 265 -18.75 7.69 8.03
CA LEU A 265 -19.88 8.48 8.55
C LEU A 265 -20.71 9.08 7.41
N GLY A 266 -20.06 9.66 6.39
CA GLY A 266 -20.74 10.18 5.22
C GLY A 266 -21.57 9.12 4.50
N TRP A 267 -21.00 7.93 4.28
CA TRP A 267 -21.75 6.81 3.71
C TRP A 267 -22.92 6.38 4.59
N ARG A 268 -22.72 6.27 5.91
CA ARG A 268 -23.79 5.86 6.84
C ARG A 268 -24.96 6.83 6.85
N LEU A 269 -24.71 8.12 6.65
CA LEU A 269 -25.75 9.15 6.55
C LEU A 269 -26.55 9.05 5.24
N THR A 270 -25.93 8.64 4.13
CA THR A 270 -26.64 8.44 2.84
C THR A 270 -27.50 7.19 2.76
N GLN A 271 -27.37 6.28 3.73
CA GLN A 271 -28.15 5.03 3.82
C GLN A 271 -29.38 5.16 4.73
N ARG A 272 -29.58 6.32 5.37
CA ARG A 272 -30.77 6.65 6.16
C ARG A 272 -31.78 7.38 5.29
#